data_AF-A0A0D9Y6P1-F1
#
_entry.id   AF-A0A0D9Y6P1-F1
#
_cell.length_a   1.000
_cell.length_b   1.000
_cell.length_c   1.000
_cell.angle_alpha   90.00
_cell.angle_beta   90.00
_cell.angle_gamma   90.00
#
_symmetry.space_group_name_H-M   'P 1'
#
loop_
_entity.id
_entity.type
_entity.pdbx_description
1 polymer ?
#
loop_
_entity_poly.entity_id
_entity_poly.type
_entity_poly.pdbx_seq_one_letter_code
_entity_poly.pdbx_strand_id
1 'polypeptide(L)'
;MAKPPKKLPMSRKGFGTRGQSIQLLTNHFRVSIRRMDGHFYHYHVEVKYEDGGPVEAKGVCRRVVDKLQETYASELAGREFAYDGEKGLFTAGALPQTKH
;
A
#
# COMPACT_ATOMS: atom_id res chain seq x y z
N MET A 1 -2.08 -25.42 -31.64
CA MET A 1 -0.88 -24.56 -31.51
C MET A 1 -0.35 -24.65 -30.09
N ALA A 2 0.91 -24.99 -29.90
CA ALA A 2 1.50 -25.13 -28.55
C ALA A 2 1.64 -23.74 -27.88
N LYS A 3 1.32 -23.63 -26.60
CA LYS A 3 1.51 -22.39 -25.83
C LYS A 3 3.00 -22.02 -25.80
N PRO A 4 3.36 -20.75 -26.01
CA PRO A 4 4.74 -20.31 -25.90
C PRO A 4 5.26 -20.53 -24.47
N PRO A 5 6.54 -20.89 -24.30
CA PRO A 5 7.11 -21.17 -22.99
C PRO A 5 7.12 -19.91 -22.10
N LYS A 6 6.77 -20.09 -20.83
CA LYS A 6 6.69 -19.03 -19.82
C LYS A 6 8.12 -18.59 -19.46
N LYS A 7 8.56 -17.44 -19.96
CA LYS A 7 9.87 -16.86 -19.63
C LYS A 7 9.81 -16.25 -18.22
N LEU A 8 10.56 -16.82 -17.28
CA LEU A 8 10.73 -16.27 -15.93
C LEU A 8 12.14 -15.67 -15.80
N PRO A 9 12.34 -14.66 -14.94
CA PRO A 9 13.68 -14.18 -14.61
C PRO A 9 14.56 -15.34 -14.11
N MET A 10 15.76 -15.48 -14.67
CA MET A 10 16.73 -16.47 -14.19
C MET A 10 17.30 -16.05 -12.83
N SER A 11 17.52 -17.01 -11.94
CA SER A 11 18.21 -16.75 -10.67
C SER A 11 19.64 -16.25 -10.90
N ARG A 12 20.10 -15.34 -10.04
CA ARG A 12 21.47 -14.82 -10.08
C ARG A 12 22.45 -15.96 -9.74
N LYS A 13 23.40 -16.23 -10.64
CA LYS A 13 24.40 -17.31 -10.48
C LYS A 13 25.49 -17.02 -9.42
N GLY A 14 25.67 -15.75 -9.03
CA GLY A 14 26.68 -15.33 -8.05
C GLY A 14 26.93 -13.82 -8.06
N PHE A 15 27.95 -13.39 -7.33
CA PHE A 15 28.42 -12.00 -7.28
C PHE A 15 29.72 -11.83 -8.09
N GLY A 16 29.93 -10.64 -8.67
CA GLY A 16 31.17 -10.34 -9.38
C GLY A 16 32.35 -10.19 -8.43
N THR A 17 33.54 -10.64 -8.85
CA THR A 17 34.74 -10.69 -8.00
C THR A 17 35.95 -9.95 -8.57
N ARG A 18 35.89 -9.49 -9.81
CA ARG A 18 37.00 -8.78 -10.46
C ARG A 18 36.94 -7.28 -10.17
N GLY A 19 38.10 -6.65 -10.04
CA GLY A 19 38.26 -5.22 -9.84
C GLY A 19 38.67 -4.84 -8.41
N GLN A 20 39.01 -3.58 -8.22
CA GLN A 20 39.36 -3.03 -6.91
C GLN A 20 38.09 -2.64 -6.15
N SER A 21 37.98 -3.05 -4.89
CA SER A 21 36.86 -2.67 -4.03
C SER A 21 36.92 -1.20 -3.68
N ILE A 22 35.77 -0.54 -3.72
CA ILE A 22 35.58 0.86 -3.33
C ILE A 22 34.39 0.97 -2.39
N GLN A 23 34.43 1.95 -1.48
CA GLN A 23 33.31 2.24 -0.60
C GLN A 23 32.29 3.12 -1.32
N LEU A 24 31.02 2.72 -1.29
CA LEU A 24 29.92 3.46 -1.88
C LEU A 24 28.88 3.79 -0.81
N LEU A 25 28.30 4.98 -0.92
CA LEU A 25 27.05 5.33 -0.26
C LEU A 25 25.95 5.30 -1.32
N THR A 26 24.75 4.89 -0.91
CA THR A 26 23.58 4.86 -1.78
C THR A 26 22.42 5.53 -1.08
N ASN A 27 21.46 6.00 -1.85
CA ASN A 27 20.16 6.44 -1.37
C ASN A 27 19.24 5.25 -1.01
N HIS A 28 19.80 4.14 -0.52
CA HIS A 28 19.06 2.98 -0.07
C HIS A 28 19.13 2.87 1.46
N PHE A 29 18.01 3.19 2.09
CA PHE A 29 17.88 3.18 3.55
C PHE A 29 17.28 1.86 4.01
N ARG A 30 17.92 1.22 4.99
CA ARG A 30 17.41 -0.04 5.55
C ARG A 30 16.18 0.25 6.41
N VAL A 31 15.01 -0.16 5.92
CA VAL A 31 13.76 -0.12 6.69
C VAL A 31 13.51 -1.49 7.32
N SER A 32 13.39 -1.53 8.65
CA SER A 32 12.96 -2.74 9.36
C SER A 32 11.53 -2.55 9.84
N ILE A 33 10.62 -3.39 9.36
CA ILE A 33 9.28 -3.49 9.89
C ILE A 33 9.40 -4.36 11.15
N ARG A 34 9.15 -3.80 12.35
CA ARG A 34 8.95 -4.65 13.53
C ARG A 34 7.88 -5.66 13.15
N ARG A 35 8.09 -6.95 13.44
CA ARG A 35 7.00 -7.93 13.33
C ARG A 35 5.85 -7.39 14.16
N MET A 36 4.89 -6.75 13.50
CA MET A 36 3.58 -6.61 14.06
C MET A 36 3.03 -8.01 13.97
N ASP A 37 2.72 -8.59 15.11
CA ASP A 37 2.00 -9.86 15.18
C ASP A 37 0.61 -9.72 14.51
N GLY A 38 0.22 -8.49 14.16
CA GLY A 38 -0.99 -8.12 13.45
C GLY A 38 -0.85 -8.16 11.92
N HIS A 39 -1.82 -8.83 11.32
CA HIS A 39 -2.13 -8.72 9.90
C HIS A 39 -2.45 -7.27 9.51
N PHE A 40 -2.09 -6.87 8.30
CA PHE A 40 -2.63 -5.68 7.67
C PHE A 40 -3.96 -6.02 7.00
N TYR A 41 -4.92 -5.10 7.08
CA TYR A 41 -6.22 -5.26 6.45
C TYR A 41 -6.27 -4.34 5.25
N HIS A 42 -6.60 -4.93 4.09
CA HIS A 42 -6.76 -4.22 2.83
C HIS A 42 -8.24 -4.12 2.48
N TYR A 43 -8.70 -2.89 2.26
CA TYR A 43 -10.06 -2.56 1.88
C TYR A 43 -10.07 -1.92 0.50
N HIS A 44 -11.04 -2.33 -0.31
CA HIS A 44 -11.35 -1.67 -1.56
C HIS A 44 -12.33 -0.53 -1.29
N VAL A 45 -11.93 0.71 -1.56
CA VAL A 45 -12.76 1.91 -1.35
C VAL A 45 -13.11 2.56 -2.68
N GLU A 46 -14.25 3.24 -2.73
CA GLU A 46 -14.67 4.07 -3.86
C GLU A 46 -15.07 5.45 -3.35
N VAL A 47 -14.48 6.49 -3.93
CA VAL A 47 -14.84 7.89 -3.67
C VAL A 47 -15.55 8.43 -4.89
N LYS A 48 -16.79 8.88 -4.70
CA LYS A 48 -17.67 9.38 -5.77
C LYS A 48 -18.30 10.70 -5.35
N TYR A 49 -18.67 11.50 -6.34
CA TYR A 49 -19.55 12.64 -6.15
C TYR A 49 -21.00 12.16 -5.93
N GLU A 50 -21.87 13.08 -5.51
CA GLU A 50 -23.28 12.77 -5.25
C GLU A 50 -24.04 12.32 -6.51
N ASP A 51 -23.59 12.75 -7.69
CA ASP A 51 -24.11 12.31 -9.00
C ASP A 51 -23.64 10.89 -9.39
N GLY A 52 -22.85 10.24 -8.52
CA GLY A 52 -22.26 8.92 -8.76
C GLY A 52 -21.01 8.95 -9.66
N GLY A 53 -20.59 10.13 -10.12
CA GLY A 53 -19.39 10.31 -10.92
C GLY A 53 -18.11 10.00 -10.12
N PRO A 54 -17.10 9.39 -10.73
CA PRO A 54 -15.82 9.12 -10.07
C PRO A 54 -15.07 10.43 -9.79
N VAL A 55 -14.31 10.46 -8.69
CA VAL A 55 -13.36 11.54 -8.41
C VAL A 55 -12.01 11.22 -9.05
N GLU A 56 -11.70 11.87 -10.17
CA GLU A 56 -10.45 11.61 -10.93
C GLU A 56 -9.20 12.23 -10.25
N ALA A 57 -9.39 13.24 -9.40
CA ALA A 57 -8.28 13.94 -8.75
C ALA A 57 -7.82 13.21 -7.47
N LYS A 58 -6.74 12.42 -7.56
CA LYS A 58 -6.16 11.68 -6.41
C LYS A 58 -5.90 12.54 -5.17
N GLY A 59 -5.47 13.79 -5.34
CA GLY A 59 -5.23 14.72 -4.24
C GLY A 59 -6.50 15.18 -3.52
N VAL A 60 -7.66 15.10 -4.19
CA VAL A 60 -8.97 15.30 -3.55
C VAL A 60 -9.36 14.03 -2.81
N CYS A 61 -9.21 12.85 -3.41
CA CYS A 61 -9.50 11.58 -2.75
C CYS A 61 -8.72 11.43 -1.44
N ARG A 62 -7.42 11.79 -1.42
CA ARG A 62 -6.62 11.78 -0.19
C ARG A 62 -7.19 12.70 0.88
N ARG A 63 -7.52 13.95 0.54
CA ARG A 63 -8.15 14.90 1.47
C ARG A 63 -9.49 14.39 2.02
N VAL A 64 -10.28 13.71 1.19
CA VAL A 64 -11.54 13.09 1.64
C VAL A 64 -11.28 11.97 2.63
N VAL A 65 -10.31 11.08 2.36
CA VAL A 65 -9.96 9.99 3.27
C VAL A 65 -9.35 10.51 4.58
N ASP A 66 -8.47 11.52 4.51
CA ASP A 66 -7.93 12.19 5.69
C ASP A 66 -9.08 12.76 6.54
N LYS A 67 -10.05 13.43 5.89
CA LYS A 67 -11.21 13.99 6.60
C LYS A 67 -12.12 12.92 7.18
N LEU A 68 -12.26 11.79 6.49
CA LEU A 68 -13.03 10.64 6.98
C LEU A 68 -12.40 10.07 8.24
N GLN A 69 -11.07 9.95 8.31
CA GLN A 69 -10.38 9.51 9.53
C GLN A 69 -10.55 10.52 10.68
N GLU A 70 -10.45 11.82 10.41
CA GLU A 70 -10.68 12.86 11.44
C GLU A 70 -12.11 12.85 11.98
N THR A 71 -13.09 12.75 11.07
CA THR A 71 -14.52 12.93 11.40
C THR A 71 -15.10 11.70 12.09
N TYR A 72 -14.69 10.50 11.66
CA TYR A 72 -15.24 9.24 12.14
C TYR A 72 -14.22 8.43 12.97
N ALA A 73 -13.27 9.12 13.62
CA ALA A 73 -12.21 8.46 14.39
C ALA A 73 -12.76 7.51 15.44
N SER A 74 -13.84 7.89 16.13
CA SER A 74 -14.47 7.08 17.18
C SER A 74 -15.12 5.81 16.63
N GLU A 75 -15.87 5.94 15.53
CA GLU A 75 -16.56 4.83 14.84
C GLU A 75 -15.57 3.85 14.22
N LEU A 76 -14.41 4.35 13.80
CA LEU A 76 -13.33 3.57 13.21
C LEU A 76 -12.32 3.08 14.26
N ALA A 77 -12.68 3.12 15.55
CA ALA A 77 -11.84 2.67 16.67
C ALA A 77 -10.43 3.30 16.72
N GLY A 78 -10.31 4.54 16.24
CA GLY A 78 -9.07 5.29 16.17
C GLY A 78 -8.01 4.67 15.25
N ARG A 79 -8.42 3.84 14.27
CA ARG A 79 -7.49 3.16 13.36
C ARG A 79 -6.85 4.17 12.41
N GLU A 80 -5.53 4.12 12.32
CA GLU A 80 -4.76 4.91 11.36
C GLU A 80 -4.81 4.30 9.97
N PHE A 81 -4.95 5.15 8.96
CA PHE A 81 -5.12 4.74 7.57
C PHE A 81 -3.87 5.00 6.75
N ALA A 82 -3.59 4.09 5.82
CA ALA A 82 -2.70 4.32 4.70
C ALA A 82 -3.50 4.15 3.40
N TYR A 83 -3.65 5.23 2.64
CA TYR A 83 -4.43 5.25 1.40
C TYR A 83 -3.52 5.53 0.21
N ASP A 84 -3.64 4.72 -0.85
CA ASP A 84 -2.80 4.84 -2.05
C ASP A 84 -3.15 6.07 -2.92
N GLY A 85 -4.36 6.61 -2.75
CA GLY A 85 -4.90 7.71 -3.56
C GLY A 85 -5.90 7.26 -4.64
N GLU A 86 -6.19 5.97 -4.73
CA GLU A 86 -7.11 5.36 -5.70
C GLU A 86 -8.18 4.49 -5.04
N LYS A 87 -7.84 3.25 -4.69
CA LYS A 87 -8.80 2.23 -4.25
C LYS A 87 -8.31 1.41 -3.06
N GLY A 88 -7.00 1.43 -2.79
CA GLY A 88 -6.39 0.65 -1.71
C GLY A 88 -6.33 1.45 -0.42
N LEU A 89 -7.14 1.05 0.56
CA LEU A 89 -7.05 1.53 1.94
C LEU A 89 -6.49 0.41 2.82
N PHE A 90 -5.45 0.73 3.59
CA PHE A 90 -4.75 -0.20 4.49
C PHE A 90 -4.83 0.29 5.92
N THR A 91 -4.96 -0.65 6.86
CA THR A 91 -5.02 -0.35 8.30
C THR A 91 -4.25 -1.39 9.12
N ALA A 92 -3.75 -0.95 10.28
CA ALA A 92 -3.19 -1.82 11.30
C ALA A 92 -4.32 -2.31 12.23
N GLY A 93 -4.82 -3.52 11.97
CA GLY A 93 -5.99 -4.09 12.64
C GLY A 93 -7.30 -3.88 11.86
N ALA A 94 -8.29 -4.73 12.08
CA ALA A 94 -9.56 -4.64 11.37
C ALA A 94 -10.35 -3.38 11.77
N LEU A 95 -10.98 -2.75 10.78
CA LEU A 95 -12.06 -1.79 11.00
C LEU A 95 -13.26 -2.48 11.67
N PRO A 96 -13.95 -1.79 12.60
CA PRO A 96 -15.18 -2.31 13.20
C PRO A 96 -16.22 -2.61 12.10
N GLN A 97 -16.79 -3.81 12.11
CA GLN A 97 -17.90 -4.14 11.23
C GLN A 97 -19.19 -3.57 11.81
N THR A 98 -19.88 -2.73 11.04
CA THR A 98 -21.29 -2.45 11.30
C THR A 98 -22.08 -3.72 11.02
N LYS A 99 -22.66 -4.33 12.06
CA LYS A 99 -23.68 -5.38 11.87
C LYS A 99 -24.89 -4.71 11.25
N HIS A 100 -25.15 -5.00 9.98
CA HIS A 100 -26.40 -4.66 9.31
C HIS A 100 -27.43 -5.78 9.54
#